data_AF-A0A552V4J1-F1
#
_entry.id   AF-A0A552V4J1-F1
#
_cell.length_a   1.000
_cell.length_b   1.000
_cell.length_c   1.000
_cell.angle_alpha   90.00
_cell.angle_beta   90.00
_cell.angle_gamma   90.00
#
_symmetry.space_group_name_H-M   'P 1'
#
loop_
_entity.id
_entity.type
_entity.pdbx_description
1 polymer ?
#
loop_
_entity_poly.entity_id
_entity_poly.type
_entity_poly.pdbx_seq_one_letter_code
_entity_poly.pdbx_strand_id
1 'polypeptide(L)'
;MKSSEKTNQELIKDNRFKIGTAIREIREKRGYSQDHLAEIMDVDRSTISKIENGKFSFSIDYLTKISLALEFELKLVDKDV
;
A
#
# COMPACT_ATOMS: atom_id res chain seq x y z
N MET A 1 -1.66 -18.70 22.72
CA MET A 1 -1.71 -17.40 22.02
C MET A 1 -3.17 -16.99 21.87
N LYS A 2 -3.48 -15.74 22.24
CA LYS A 2 -4.84 -15.26 22.50
C LYS A 2 -5.59 -15.10 21.17
N SER A 3 -6.80 -15.65 21.06
CA SER A 3 -7.64 -15.62 19.84
C SER A 3 -7.73 -14.20 19.23
N SER A 4 -7.77 -13.17 20.07
CA SER A 4 -7.79 -11.75 19.67
C SER A 4 -6.51 -11.26 18.96
N GLU A 5 -5.33 -11.76 19.32
CA GLU A 5 -4.07 -11.38 18.67
C GLU A 5 -3.99 -11.95 17.24
N LYS A 6 -4.54 -13.15 17.03
CA LYS A 6 -4.63 -13.77 15.70
C LYS A 6 -5.55 -12.97 14.77
N THR A 7 -6.72 -12.55 15.26
CA THR A 7 -7.66 -11.72 14.51
C THR A 7 -7.05 -10.37 14.13
N ASN A 8 -6.29 -9.74 15.02
CA ASN A 8 -5.62 -8.46 14.72
C ASN A 8 -4.57 -8.60 13.60
N GLN A 9 -3.78 -9.69 13.61
CA GLN A 9 -2.78 -9.94 12.57
C GLN A 9 -3.42 -10.23 11.20
N GLU A 10 -4.54 -10.96 11.17
CA GLU A 10 -5.31 -11.20 9.95
C GLU A 10 -5.89 -9.90 9.39
N LEU A 11 -6.45 -9.03 10.24
CA LEU A 11 -6.98 -7.72 9.83
C LEU A 11 -5.88 -6.80 9.29
N ILE A 12 -4.71 -6.76 9.92
CA ILE A 12 -3.56 -5.99 9.43
C ILE A 12 -3.15 -6.47 8.03
N LYS A 13 -3.12 -7.79 7.82
CA LYS A 13 -2.76 -8.37 6.53
C LYS A 13 -3.79 -8.04 5.45
N ASP A 14 -5.09 -8.13 5.77
CA ASP A 14 -6.17 -7.78 4.85
C ASP A 14 -6.12 -6.29 4.45
N ASN A 15 -5.94 -5.39 5.42
CA ASN A 15 -5.78 -3.96 5.14
C ASN A 15 -4.57 -3.66 4.25
N ARG A 16 -3.42 -4.31 4.50
CA ARG A 16 -2.24 -4.17 3.63
C ARG A 16 -2.52 -4.65 2.20
N PHE A 17 -3.23 -5.77 2.05
CA PHE A 17 -3.58 -6.30 0.74
C PHE A 17 -4.53 -5.35 -0.02
N LYS A 18 -5.56 -4.82 0.65
CA LYS A 18 -6.50 -3.85 0.07
C LYS A 18 -5.81 -2.56 -0.36
N ILE A 19 -4.98 -1.97 0.51
CA ILE A 19 -4.21 -0.76 0.19
C ILE A 19 -3.23 -1.03 -0.95
N GLY A 20 -2.50 -2.15 -0.90
CA GLY A 20 -1.56 -2.54 -1.95
C GLY A 20 -2.25 -2.72 -3.32
N THR A 21 -3.42 -3.33 -3.34
CA THR A 21 -4.24 -3.49 -4.55
C THR A 21 -4.68 -2.13 -5.10
N ALA A 22 -5.16 -1.22 -4.25
CA ALA A 22 -5.53 0.13 -4.68
C ALA A 22 -4.35 0.92 -5.26
N ILE A 23 -3.16 0.83 -4.63
CA ILE A 23 -1.93 1.44 -5.14
C ILE A 23 -1.60 0.90 -6.55
N ARG A 24 -1.69 -0.42 -6.73
CA ARG A 24 -1.46 -1.08 -8.02
C ARG A 24 -2.40 -0.55 -9.09
N GLU A 25 -3.70 -0.48 -8.80
CA GLU A 25 -4.70 -0.01 -9.75
C GLU A 25 -4.46 1.45 -10.16
N ILE A 26 -4.14 2.33 -9.20
CA ILE A 26 -3.82 3.73 -9.49
C ILE A 26 -2.54 3.83 -10.33
N ARG A 27 -1.50 3.05 -9.99
CA ARG A 27 -0.24 3.00 -10.75
C ARG A 27 -0.49 2.58 -12.20
N GLU A 28 -1.26 1.51 -12.41
CA GLU A 28 -1.58 1.00 -13.75
C GLU A 28 -2.45 1.99 -14.54
N LYS A 29 -3.43 2.66 -13.91
CA LYS A 29 -4.22 3.73 -14.54
C LYS A 29 -3.38 4.92 -14.99
N ARG A 30 -2.25 5.18 -14.31
CA ARG A 30 -1.26 6.21 -14.69
C ARG A 30 -0.26 5.74 -15.74
N GLY A 31 -0.32 4.49 -16.17
CA GLY A 31 0.60 3.92 -17.15
C GLY A 31 2.00 3.65 -16.58
N TYR A 32 2.17 3.62 -15.26
CA TYR A 32 3.48 3.40 -14.65
C TYR A 32 3.75 1.91 -14.46
N SER A 33 4.97 1.47 -14.79
CA SER A 33 5.46 0.15 -14.39
C SER A 33 5.85 0.14 -12.91
N GLN A 34 6.04 -1.05 -12.33
CA GLN A 34 6.59 -1.17 -10.97
C GLN A 34 7.99 -0.57 -10.88
N ASP A 35 8.81 -0.71 -11.93
CA ASP A 35 10.15 -0.14 -12.03
C ASP A 35 10.11 1.39 -12.04
N HIS A 36 9.17 1.98 -12.78
CA HIS A 36 9.02 3.44 -12.82
C HIS A 36 8.62 4.00 -11.45
N LEU A 37 7.66 3.38 -10.76
CA LEU A 37 7.31 3.79 -9.40
C LEU A 37 8.48 3.57 -8.41
N ALA A 38 9.24 2.49 -8.59
CA ALA A 38 10.40 2.19 -7.76
C ALA A 38 11.50 3.25 -7.89
N GLU A 39 11.76 3.71 -9.11
CA GLU A 39 12.69 4.81 -9.41
C GLU A 39 12.25 6.12 -8.75
N ILE A 40 10.97 6.51 -8.89
CA ILE A 40 10.42 7.72 -8.25
C ILE A 40 10.55 7.65 -6.72
N MET A 41 10.37 6.45 -6.17
CA MET A 41 10.38 6.20 -4.73
C MET A 41 11.80 6.00 -4.16
N ASP A 42 12.82 5.88 -5.00
CA ASP A 42 14.20 5.51 -4.66
C ASP A 42 14.30 4.18 -3.89
N VAL A 43 13.69 3.13 -4.47
CA VAL A 43 13.58 1.80 -3.85
C VAL A 43 13.74 0.71 -4.90
N ASP A 44 13.92 -0.54 -4.45
CA ASP A 44 13.89 -1.67 -5.37
C ASP A 44 12.46 -1.91 -5.91
N ARG A 45 12.37 -2.31 -7.19
CA ARG A 45 11.14 -2.85 -7.80
C ARG A 45 10.49 -3.93 -6.94
N SER A 46 11.31 -4.76 -6.27
CA SER A 46 10.81 -5.81 -5.38
C SER A 46 10.01 -5.27 -4.19
N THR A 47 10.35 -4.07 -3.70
CA THR A 47 9.63 -3.39 -2.62
C THR A 47 8.25 -2.96 -3.08
N ILE A 48 8.15 -2.35 -4.27
CA ILE A 48 6.85 -2.00 -4.89
C ILE A 48 5.99 -3.26 -5.05
N SER A 49 6.57 -4.35 -5.58
CA SER A 49 5.85 -5.62 -5.70
C SER A 49 5.37 -6.17 -4.35
N LYS A 50 6.19 -6.12 -3.29
CA LYS A 50 5.77 -6.58 -1.96
C LYS A 50 4.67 -5.69 -1.37
N ILE A 51 4.71 -4.38 -1.58
CA ILE A 51 3.66 -3.43 -1.17
C ILE A 51 2.34 -3.78 -1.84
N GLU A 52 2.34 -3.91 -3.18
CA GLU A 52 1.13 -4.21 -3.95
C GLU A 52 0.51 -5.56 -3.61
N ASN A 53 1.31 -6.50 -3.11
CA ASN A 53 0.85 -7.83 -2.68
C ASN A 53 0.56 -7.91 -1.16
N GLY A 54 0.61 -6.79 -0.42
CA GLY A 54 0.39 -6.76 1.03
C GLY A 54 1.46 -7.51 1.86
N LYS A 55 2.61 -7.82 1.26
CA LYS A 55 3.73 -8.56 1.85
C LYS A 55 4.79 -7.66 2.49
N PHE A 56 4.58 -6.35 2.47
CA PHE A 56 5.47 -5.38 3.10
C PHE A 56 4.71 -4.55 4.13
N SER A 57 5.31 -4.39 5.32
CA SER A 57 4.85 -3.42 6.30
C SER A 57 5.55 -2.10 6.00
N PHE A 58 4.78 -1.08 5.64
CA PHE A 58 5.30 0.25 5.35
C PHE A 58 4.68 1.29 6.27
N SER A 59 5.41 2.38 6.53
CA SER A 59 4.95 3.50 7.33
C SER A 59 3.98 4.39 6.55
N ILE A 60 3.28 5.27 7.28
CA ILE A 60 2.46 6.32 6.68
C ILE A 60 3.29 7.22 5.76
N ASP A 61 4.54 7.54 6.12
CA ASP A 61 5.44 8.34 5.28
C ASP A 61 5.69 7.71 3.91
N TYR A 62 5.79 6.38 3.87
CA TYR A 62 5.92 5.63 2.63
C TYR A 62 4.64 5.74 1.79
N LEU A 63 3.48 5.62 2.43
CA LEU A 63 2.19 5.80 1.77
C LEU A 63 2.04 7.22 1.21
N THR A 64 2.47 8.24 1.96
CA THR A 64 2.47 9.64 1.53
C THR A 64 3.41 9.86 0.35
N LYS A 65 4.61 9.28 0.34
CA LYS A 65 5.50 9.35 -0.83
C LYS A 65 4.86 8.72 -2.07
N ILE A 66 4.22 7.55 -1.90
CA ILE A 66 3.48 6.91 -2.99
C ILE A 66 2.31 7.78 -3.44
N SER A 67 1.60 8.44 -2.52
CA SER A 67 0.49 9.34 -2.85
C SER A 67 0.94 10.55 -3.64
N LEU A 68 2.14 11.08 -3.37
CA LEU A 68 2.75 12.14 -4.16
C LEU A 68 3.15 11.63 -5.55
N ALA A 69 3.81 10.47 -5.64
CA ALA A 69 4.25 9.86 -6.89
C ALA A 69 3.07 9.48 -7.82
N LEU A 70 1.98 9.01 -7.21
CA LEU A 70 0.76 8.57 -7.87
C LEU A 70 -0.39 9.56 -7.66
N GLU A 71 -0.09 10.84 -7.42
CA GLU A 71 -0.99 11.99 -7.18
C GLU A 71 -2.42 11.61 -6.73
N PHE A 72 -2.52 10.85 -5.63
CA PHE A 72 -3.79 10.51 -5.02
C PHE A 72 -3.89 11.13 -3.63
N GLU A 73 -5.13 11.29 -3.16
CA GLU A 73 -5.40 11.83 -1.84
C GLU A 73 -5.56 10.70 -0.82
N LEU A 74 -4.86 10.80 0.30
CA LEU A 74 -5.03 9.90 1.42
C LEU A 74 -6.13 10.44 2.34
N LYS A 75 -7.21 9.67 2.51
CA LYS A 75 -8.33 10.00 3.40
C LYS A 75 -8.58 8.90 4.41
N LEU A 76 -8.83 9.28 5.66
CA LEU A 76 -9.45 8.44 6.67
C LEU A 76 -10.94 8.74 6.67
N VAL A 77 -11.75 7.70 6.55
CA VAL A 77 -13.20 7.79 6.53
C VAL A 77 -13.73 6.95 7.69
N ASP A 78 -14.65 7.52 8.46
CA ASP A 78 -15.33 6.79 9.53
C ASP A 78 -16.21 5.70 8.90
N LYS A 79 -16.37 4.57 9.58
CA LYS A 79 -17.14 3.43 9.09
C LYS A 79 -18.64 3.68 9.15
N ASP A 80 -19.08 4.60 10.03
CA ASP A 80 -20.49 4.84 10.36
C ASP A 80 -21.01 6.19 9.83
N VAL A 81 -20.31 6.79 8.87
CA VAL A 81 -20.75 7.98 8.11
C VAL A 81 -21.16 7.60 6.70
#